data_AF-A0A4U9D445-F1
#
_entry.id   AF-A0A4U9D445-F1
#
_cell.length_a   1.000
_cell.length_b   1.000
_cell.length_c   1.000
_cell.angle_alpha   90.00
_cell.angle_beta   90.00
_cell.angle_gamma   90.00
#
_symmetry.space_group_name_H-M   'P 1'
#
loop_
_entity.id
_entity.type
_entity.pdbx_description
1 polymer ?
#
loop_
_entity_poly.entity_id
_entity_poly.type
_entity_poly.pdbx_seq_one_letter_code
_entity_poly.pdbx_strand_id
1 'polypeptide(L)'
;MQGLEHFDKVIDIDQSPIGRTPRSNPATYTGVFTPVRELFAGVPESRSRGYTPGRFSFNVRGGRCEGLPGRWRYQGRDALPAGYLRAV
;
A
#
# COMPACT_ATOMS: atom_id res chain seq x y z
N MET A 1 33.92 24.00 -8.85
CA MET A 1 33.55 22.92 -7.91
C MET A 1 34.19 21.65 -8.41
N GLN A 2 35.06 21.03 -7.62
CA GLN A 2 35.68 19.73 -7.86
C GLN A 2 35.11 18.75 -6.82
N GLY A 3 34.88 17.48 -7.17
CA GLY A 3 34.40 16.42 -6.27
C GLY A 3 32.92 16.01 -6.41
N LEU A 4 32.11 16.69 -7.23
CA LEU A 4 30.71 16.29 -7.50
C LEU A 4 30.62 15.07 -8.44
N GLU A 5 31.66 14.81 -9.21
CA GLU A 5 31.85 13.66 -10.09
C GLU A 5 31.92 12.32 -9.36
N HIS A 6 32.10 12.33 -8.04
CA HIS A 6 32.13 11.12 -7.20
C HIS A 6 30.75 10.72 -6.66
N PHE A 7 29.73 11.56 -6.85
CA PHE A 7 28.38 11.27 -6.37
C PHE A 7 27.49 10.84 -7.53
N ASP A 8 27.07 9.58 -7.52
CA ASP A 8 26.08 9.09 -8.49
C ASP A 8 24.68 9.64 -8.18
N LYS A 9 24.30 9.64 -6.90
CA LYS A 9 22.99 10.09 -6.40
C LYS A 9 23.09 10.57 -4.96
N VAL A 10 22.29 11.58 -4.63
CA VAL A 10 22.03 12.03 -3.26
C VAL A 10 20.55 11.81 -2.99
N ILE A 11 20.22 11.13 -1.88
CA ILE A 11 18.85 10.83 -1.48
C ILE A 11 18.65 11.40 -0.07
N ASP A 12 17.69 12.29 0.07
CA ASP A 12 17.24 12.80 1.36
C ASP A 12 16.17 11.85 1.93
N ILE A 13 16.34 11.42 3.17
CA ILE A 13 15.42 10.52 3.88
C ILE A 13 14.93 11.25 5.12
N ASP A 14 13.65 11.60 5.12
CA ASP A 14 13.02 12.41 6.17
C ASP A 14 11.86 11.67 6.87
N GLN A 15 11.14 12.40 7.72
CA GLN A 15 9.95 11.91 8.41
C GLN A 15 8.65 12.36 7.74
N SER A 16 8.74 12.87 6.50
CA SER A 16 7.53 13.23 5.76
C SER A 16 6.68 11.98 5.55
N PRO A 17 5.35 12.09 5.64
CA PRO A 17 4.48 10.95 5.40
C PRO A 17 4.76 10.32 4.03
N ILE A 18 4.99 9.00 4.02
CA ILE A 18 5.27 8.20 2.81
C ILE A 18 4.21 8.43 1.72
N GLY A 19 2.97 8.66 2.13
CA GLY A 19 1.96 9.20 1.23
C GLY A 19 0.79 9.80 2.00
N ARG A 20 0.02 10.65 1.33
CA ARG A 20 -1.08 11.42 1.93
C ARG A 20 -2.42 10.69 1.89
N THR A 21 -2.46 9.43 1.47
CA THR A 21 -3.70 8.65 1.32
C THR A 21 -3.59 7.30 2.03
N PRO A 22 -4.70 6.72 2.52
CA PRO A 22 -4.68 5.37 3.11
C PRO A 22 -4.30 4.24 2.14
N ARG A 23 -4.19 4.56 0.84
CA ARG A 23 -3.70 3.63 -0.19
C ARG A 23 -2.18 3.51 -0.18
N SER A 24 -1.50 4.47 0.43
CA SER A 24 -0.06 4.44 0.67
C SER A 24 0.22 3.63 1.93
N ASN A 25 0.90 2.51 1.75
CA ASN A 25 1.35 1.65 2.82
C ASN A 25 2.75 1.10 2.50
N PRO A 26 3.46 0.50 3.48
CA PRO A 26 4.80 -0.02 3.26
C PRO A 26 4.88 -0.98 2.07
N ALA A 27 3.85 -1.81 1.85
CA ALA A 27 3.88 -2.79 0.76
C ALA A 27 3.79 -2.16 -0.64
N THR A 28 3.08 -1.05 -0.78
CA THR A 28 3.07 -0.25 -2.02
C THR A 28 4.33 0.57 -2.21
N TYR A 29 4.93 1.04 -1.11
CA TYR A 29 6.12 1.89 -1.16
C TYR A 29 7.36 1.08 -1.52
N THR A 30 7.52 -0.11 -0.95
CA THR A 30 8.64 -1.02 -1.28
C THR A 30 8.41 -1.81 -2.57
N GLY A 31 7.21 -1.74 -3.17
CA GLY A 31 6.84 -2.50 -4.36
C GLY A 31 6.52 -3.98 -4.13
N VAL A 32 6.67 -4.49 -2.89
CA VAL A 32 6.40 -5.91 -2.56
C VAL A 32 4.95 -6.33 -2.81
N PHE A 33 4.01 -5.38 -2.85
CA PHE A 33 2.62 -5.71 -3.14
C PHE A 33 2.38 -6.23 -4.57
N THR A 34 3.29 -5.95 -5.52
CA THR A 34 3.18 -6.50 -6.88
C THR A 34 3.40 -8.01 -6.94
N PRO A 35 4.54 -8.57 -6.49
CA PRO A 35 4.75 -10.02 -6.51
C PRO A 35 3.72 -10.78 -5.65
N VAL A 36 3.24 -10.17 -4.56
CA VAL A 36 2.13 -10.76 -3.79
C VAL A 36 0.89 -10.95 -4.67
N ARG A 37 0.45 -9.92 -5.40
CA ARG A 37 -0.73 -10.05 -6.29
C ARG A 37 -0.52 -11.05 -7.42
N GLU A 38 0.70 -11.19 -7.92
CA GLU A 38 1.06 -12.19 -8.93
C GLU A 38 0.95 -13.62 -8.36
N LEU A 39 1.45 -13.85 -7.16
CA LEU A 39 1.30 -15.14 -6.46
C LEU A 39 -0.17 -15.51 -6.27
N PHE A 40 -1.01 -14.56 -5.83
CA PHE A 40 -2.45 -14.78 -5.66
C PHE A 40 -3.19 -15.02 -6.99
N ALA A 41 -2.73 -14.42 -8.10
CA ALA A 41 -3.28 -14.73 -9.42
C ALA A 41 -2.86 -16.12 -9.92
N GLY A 42 -1.73 -16.66 -9.45
CA GLY A 42 -1.19 -17.96 -9.86
C GLY A 42 -1.87 -19.18 -9.24
N VAL A 43 -2.64 -19.04 -8.14
CA VAL A 43 -3.28 -20.20 -7.49
C VAL A 43 -4.35 -20.84 -8.40
N PRO A 44 -4.58 -22.17 -8.34
CA PRO A 44 -5.51 -22.86 -9.22
C PRO A 44 -6.92 -22.26 -9.26
N GLU A 45 -7.43 -21.82 -8.10
CA GLU A 45 -8.76 -21.22 -7.95
C GLU A 45 -8.87 -19.84 -8.62
N SER A 46 -7.78 -19.07 -8.59
CA SER A 46 -7.71 -17.78 -9.28
C SER A 46 -7.67 -17.98 -10.79
N ARG A 47 -6.86 -18.95 -11.26
CA ARG A 47 -6.74 -19.27 -12.68
C ARG A 47 -8.03 -19.81 -13.27
N SER A 48 -8.73 -20.72 -12.57
CA SER A 48 -10.01 -21.26 -13.03
C SER A 48 -11.11 -20.20 -13.13
N ARG A 49 -11.00 -19.12 -12.36
CA ARG A 49 -11.92 -17.97 -12.37
C ARG A 49 -11.45 -16.82 -13.27
N GLY A 50 -10.31 -16.95 -13.96
CA GLY A 50 -9.75 -15.90 -14.83
C GLY A 50 -9.28 -14.65 -14.07
N TYR A 51 -8.94 -14.79 -12.79
CA TYR A 51 -8.49 -13.66 -11.97
C TYR A 51 -7.06 -13.24 -12.31
N THR A 52 -6.90 -11.97 -12.67
CA THR A 52 -5.60 -11.34 -12.90
C THR A 52 -5.08 -10.66 -11.63
N PRO A 53 -3.81 -10.23 -11.55
CA PRO A 53 -3.29 -9.46 -10.43
C PRO A 53 -4.08 -8.17 -10.13
N GLY A 54 -4.85 -7.67 -11.10
CA GLY A 54 -5.79 -6.55 -10.91
C GLY A 54 -6.91 -6.88 -9.93
N ARG A 55 -7.41 -8.12 -9.91
CA ARG A 55 -8.47 -8.57 -8.98
C ARG A 55 -8.04 -8.47 -7.51
N PHE A 56 -6.75 -8.54 -7.23
CA PHE A 56 -6.18 -8.45 -5.88
C PHE A 56 -5.65 -7.06 -5.53
N SER A 57 -5.90 -6.06 -6.38
CA SER A 57 -5.49 -4.69 -6.13
C SER A 57 -6.64 -3.90 -5.51
N PHE A 58 -6.33 -3.18 -4.42
CA PHE A 58 -7.26 -2.25 -3.80
C PHE A 58 -7.37 -0.91 -4.56
N ASN A 59 -6.46 -0.65 -5.51
CA ASN A 59 -6.43 0.58 -6.28
C ASN A 59 -7.33 0.55 -7.53
N VAL A 60 -7.65 -0.64 -8.04
CA VAL A 60 -8.45 -0.82 -9.26
C VAL A 60 -9.84 -1.37 -8.96
N ARG A 61 -10.82 -1.01 -9.79
CA ARG A 61 -12.18 -1.56 -9.71
C ARG A 61 -12.20 -3.03 -10.13
N GLY A 62 -13.17 -3.79 -9.59
CA GLY A 62 -13.36 -5.21 -9.88
C GLY A 62 -12.80 -6.14 -8.81
N GLY A 63 -11.82 -5.71 -8.02
CA GLY A 63 -11.18 -6.47 -6.93
C GLY A 63 -11.56 -6.05 -5.52
N ARG A 64 -11.68 -4.74 -5.35
CA ARG A 64 -11.81 -4.06 -4.06
C ARG A 64 -13.26 -3.99 -3.57
N CYS A 65 -13.42 -3.70 -2.28
CA CYS A 65 -14.71 -3.28 -1.73
C CYS A 65 -15.13 -1.93 -2.33
N GLU A 66 -16.32 -1.85 -2.92
CA GLU A 66 -16.85 -0.60 -3.49
C GLU A 66 -17.41 0.34 -2.41
N GLY A 67 -17.81 -0.19 -1.25
CA GLY A 67 -18.25 0.62 -0.10
C GLY A 67 -17.12 1.39 0.58
N LEU A 68 -15.86 0.92 0.45
CA LEU A 68 -14.66 1.58 0.96
C LEU A 68 -13.53 1.42 -0.06
N PRO A 69 -13.45 2.28 -1.10
CA PRO A 69 -12.61 2.09 -2.28
C PRO A 69 -11.12 2.13 -1.94
N GLY A 70 -10.59 0.97 -1.55
CA GLY A 70 -9.21 0.76 -1.14
C GLY A 70 -8.85 1.39 0.20
N ARG A 71 -9.80 1.51 1.12
CA ARG A 71 -9.54 1.94 2.51
C ARG A 71 -9.71 0.77 3.46
N TRP A 72 -8.68 0.48 4.24
CA TRP A 72 -8.77 -0.39 5.40
C TRP A 72 -9.23 0.45 6.59
N ARG A 73 -10.52 0.42 6.92
CA ARG A 73 -11.02 1.02 8.17
C ARG A 73 -11.46 -0.10 9.09
N TYR A 74 -10.86 -0.17 10.28
CA TYR A 74 -11.39 -1.00 11.37
C TYR A 74 -12.80 -0.48 11.70
N GLN A 75 -13.83 -1.30 11.47
CA GLN A 75 -15.21 -1.00 11.89
C GLN A 75 -15.42 -1.43 13.35
N GLY A 76 -14.60 -0.91 14.26
CA GLY A 76 -14.90 -0.94 15.68
C GLY A 76 -15.90 0.15 15.99
N ARG A 77 -17.03 -0.21 16.63
CA ARG A 77 -17.84 0.75 17.39
C ARG A 77 -16.97 1.21 18.56
N ASP A 78 -16.19 2.25 18.32
CA ASP A 78 -15.47 3.13 19.26
C ASP A 78 -14.35 3.80 18.46
N ALA A 79 -14.74 4.70 17.56
CA ALA A 79 -13.80 5.66 17.00
C ALA A 79 -13.42 6.61 18.12
N LEU A 80 -12.36 6.29 18.86
CA LEU A 80 -11.74 7.26 19.77
C LEU A 80 -11.40 8.50 18.94
N PRO A 81 -11.79 9.71 19.38
CA PRO A 81 -11.44 10.93 18.69
C PRO A 81 -9.92 11.03 18.57
N ALA A 82 -9.45 11.56 17.43
CA ALA A 82 -8.04 11.79 17.18
C ALA A 82 -7.46 12.65 18.31
N GLY A 83 -6.62 12.06 19.17
CA GLY A 83 -6.02 12.74 20.32
C GLY A 83 -5.82 11.90 21.58
N TYR A 84 -6.26 10.64 21.63
CA TYR A 84 -6.06 9.80 22.81
C TYR A 84 -5.08 8.63 22.53
N LEU A 85 -3.79 8.91 22.67
CA LEU A 85 -2.79 7.92 23.05
C LEU A 85 -2.28 8.32 24.43
N ARG A 86 -2.84 7.69 25.46
CA ARG A 86 -2.27 7.69 26.81
C ARG A 86 -1.03 6.79 26.74
N ALA A 87 0.15 7.39 26.68
CA ALA A 87 1.39 6.68 26.96
C ALA A 87 1.34 6.24 28.43
N VAL A 88 1.64 4.96 28.66
CA VAL A 88 2.07 4.42 29.95
C VAL A 88 3.36 5.10 30.39
#